data_AF-A0A920MP53-F1
#
_entry.id   AF-A0A920MP53-F1
#
_cell.length_a   1.000
_cell.length_b   1.000
_cell.length_c   1.000
_cell.angle_alpha   90.00
_cell.angle_beta   90.00
_cell.angle_gamma   90.00
#
_symmetry.space_group_name_H-M   'P 1'
#
loop_
_entity.id
_entity.type
_entity.pdbx_description
1 polymer ?
#
loop_
_entity_poly.entity_id
_entity_poly.type
_entity_poly.pdbx_seq_one_letter_code
_entity_poly.pdbx_strand_id
1 'polypeptide(L)' 'MLSDSKKEMGNAYGVNKYYFFPSRKTFLIDKNGVLIHIFDDVNLHTHPEDILKFFN' A
#
# COMPACT_ATOMS: atom_id res chain seq x y z
N MET A 1 -5.81 11.78 -7.21
CA MET A 1 -4.68 11.49 -6.29
C MET A 1 -5.00 12.11 -4.95
N LEU A 2 -4.76 11.42 -3.84
CA LEU A 2 -4.91 11.99 -2.50
C LEU A 2 -3.60 12.66 -2.11
N SER A 3 -3.69 13.86 -1.53
CA SER A 3 -2.51 14.60 -1.09
C SER A 3 -2.14 14.18 0.33
N ASP A 4 -0.91 13.72 0.53
CA ASP A 4 -0.30 13.45 1.85
C ASP A 4 0.97 14.31 2.01
N SER A 5 0.86 15.62 1.75
CA SER A 5 2.00 16.54 1.80
C SER A 5 2.65 16.61 3.19
N LYS A 6 1.86 16.39 4.25
CA LYS A 6 2.33 16.33 5.64
C LYS A 6 2.88 14.96 6.05
N LYS A 7 2.83 13.96 5.17
CA LYS A 7 3.27 12.57 5.42
C LYS A 7 2.56 11.90 6.60
N GLU A 8 1.35 12.36 6.95
CA GLU A 8 0.58 11.83 8.08
C GLU A 8 0.19 10.38 7.80
N MET A 9 -0.25 10.09 6.58
CA MET A 9 -0.61 8.72 6.17
C MET A 9 0.63 7.85 5.98
N GLY A 10 1.66 8.34 5.28
CA GLY A 10 2.91 7.57 5.11
C GLY A 10 3.54 7.12 6.43
N ASN A 11 3.45 7.95 7.48
CA ASN A 11 3.90 7.61 8.83
C ASN A 11 2.97 6.60 9.51
N ALA A 12 1.66 6.85 9.54
CA ALA A 12 0.68 5.99 10.21
C ALA A 12 0.69 4.56 9.66
N TYR A 13 0.91 4.41 8.36
CA TYR A 13 0.90 3.12 7.67
C TYR A 13 2.29 2.46 7.54
N GLY A 14 3.31 3.00 8.21
CA GLY A 14 4.66 2.43 8.24
C GLY A 14 5.30 2.33 6.85
N VAL A 15 4.91 3.21 5.94
CA VAL A 15 5.40 3.28 4.56
C VAL A 15 6.76 3.98 4.51
N ASN A 16 7.06 4.82 5.51
CA ASN A 16 8.34 5.53 5.66
C ASN A 16 9.40 4.69 6.41
N LYS A 17 9.60 3.44 5.99
CA LYS A 17 10.35 2.42 6.75
C LYS A 17 11.87 2.62 6.77
N TYR A 18 12.44 3.40 5.85
CA TYR A 18 13.87 3.76 5.84
C TYR A 18 14.03 5.25 5.60
N TYR A 19 14.94 5.86 6.37
CA TYR A 19 15.22 7.29 6.58
C TYR A 19 15.06 8.27 5.38
N PHE A 20 15.01 7.81 4.12
CA PHE A 20 14.85 8.67 2.94
C PHE A 20 13.99 8.11 1.78
N PHE A 21 13.45 6.88 1.84
CA PHE A 21 12.69 6.29 0.73
C PHE A 21 11.34 5.73 1.18
N PRO A 22 10.21 6.21 0.60
CA PRO A 22 8.92 5.59 0.84
C PRO A 22 8.92 4.18 0.24
N SER A 23 8.55 3.18 1.05
CA SER A 23 8.26 1.84 0.55
C SER A 23 6.99 1.89 -0.31
N ARG A 24 6.86 1.01 -1.30
CA ARG A 24 5.61 0.86 -2.03
C ARG A 24 4.75 -0.16 -1.29
N LYS A 25 3.58 0.28 -0.83
CA LYS A 25 2.58 -0.60 -0.23
C LYS A 25 1.24 -0.43 -0.91
N THR A 26 0.47 -1.51 -1.02
CA THR A 26 -0.93 -1.46 -1.44
C THR A 26 -1.81 -2.01 -0.33
N PHE A 27 -2.84 -1.26 0.05
CA PHE A 27 -3.82 -1.64 1.07
C PHE A 27 -5.12 -2.01 0.38
N LEU A 28 -5.62 -3.21 0.66
CA LEU A 28 -6.95 -3.62 0.24
C LEU A 28 -7.93 -3.38 1.37
N ILE A 29 -8.89 -2.49 1.16
CA ILE A 29 -9.90 -2.09 2.14
C ILE A 29 -11.27 -2.44 1.57
N ASP A 30 -12.12 -3.09 2.37
CA ASP A 30 -13.49 -3.42 1.97
C ASP A 30 -14.41 -2.19 1.97
N LYS A 31 -15.65 -2.37 1.51
CA LYS A 31 -16.67 -1.30 1.48
C LYS A 31 -17.06 -0.76 2.86
N ASN A 32 -16.79 -1.50 3.93
CA ASN A 32 -17.09 -1.12 5.31
C ASN A 32 -15.89 -0.41 5.97
N GLY A 33 -14.78 -0.22 5.25
CA GLY A 33 -13.56 0.40 5.78
C GLY A 33 -12.65 -0.59 6.51
N VAL A 34 -12.85 -1.89 6.38
CA VAL A 34 -12.03 -2.93 7.01
C VAL A 34 -10.81 -3.23 6.15
N LEU A 35 -9.61 -3.19 6.74
CA LEU A 35 -8.38 -3.60 6.08
C LEU A 35 -8.35 -5.12 5.91
N ILE A 36 -8.37 -5.59 4.66
CA ILE A 36 -8.40 -7.01 4.30
C ILE A 36 -6.99 -7.55 4.06
N HIS A 37 -6.14 -6.76 3.40
CA HIS A 37 -4.79 -7.21 3.01
C HIS A 37 -3.81 -6.05 2.85
N ILE A 38 -2.52 -6.32 3.08
CA ILE A 38 -1.42 -5.39 2.83
C ILE A 38 -0.38 -6.10 1.94
N PHE A 39 -0.15 -5.55 0.75
CA PHE A 39 0.98 -5.93 -0.10
C PHE A 39 2.19 -5.04 0.24
N ASP A 40 3.22 -5.59 0.89
CA ASP A 40 4.38 -4.84 1.42
C ASP A 40 5.66 -4.97 0.55
N ASP A 41 5.76 -6.02 -0.28
CA ASP A 41 6.87 -6.26 -1.21
C ASP A 41 6.36 -6.23 -2.65
N VAL A 42 6.25 -5.02 -3.18
CA VAL A 42 5.61 -4.75 -4.47
C VAL A 42 6.65 -4.73 -5.59
N ASN A 43 6.69 -5.80 -6.39
CA ASN A 43 7.45 -5.81 -7.63
C ASN A 43 6.65 -5.11 -8.74
N LEU A 44 7.20 -4.01 -9.26
CA LEU A 44 6.53 -3.17 -10.27
C LEU A 44 6.07 -3.92 -11.52
N HIS A 45 6.76 -5.02 -11.88
CA HIS A 45 6.46 -5.77 -13.09
C HIS A 45 5.36 -6.81 -12.89
N THR A 46 5.18 -7.33 -11.69
CA THR A 46 4.24 -8.43 -11.40
C THR A 46 3.05 -8.01 -10.56
N HIS A 47 3.11 -6.85 -9.89
CA HIS A 47 2.10 -6.43 -8.93
C HIS A 47 0.66 -6.43 -9.46
N PRO A 48 0.37 -6.00 -10.70
CA PRO A 48 -0.99 -6.09 -11.23
C PRO A 48 -1.51 -7.54 -11.26
N GLU A 49 -0.66 -8.51 -11.60
CA GLU A 49 -1.04 -9.92 -11.59
C GLU A 49 -1.24 -10.44 -10.16
N ASP A 50 -0.41 -9.99 -9.21
CA ASP A 50 -0.51 -10.39 -7.81
C ASP A 50 -1.84 -9.91 -7.20
N ILE A 51 -2.28 -8.69 -7.56
CA ILE A 51 -3.62 -8.19 -7.21
C ILE A 51 -4.71 -9.06 -7.84
N LEU A 52 -4.62 -9.36 -9.14
CA LEU A 52 -5.66 -10.16 -9.82
C LEU A 52 -5.76 -11.58 -9.25
N LYS A 53 -4.64 -12.21 -8.92
CA LYS A 53 -4.60 -13.53 -8.26
C LYS A 53 -5.27 -13.53 -6.89
N PHE A 54 -5.24 -12.41 -6.16
CA PHE A 54 -5.92 -12.31 -4.87
C PHE A 54 -7.45 -12.34 -5.01
N PHE A 55 -8.00 -11.83 -6.12
CA PHE A 55 -9.44 -11.74 -6.35
C PHE A 55 -10.06 -12.95 -7.06
N ASN A 56 -9.25 -13.85 -7.62
CA ASN A 56 -9.68 -15.08 -8.28
C ASN A 56 -9.73 -16.25 -7.29
#